data_AF-A0A969C376-F1
#
_entry.id   AF-A0A969C376-F1
#
_cell.length_a   1.000
_cell.length_b   1.000
_cell.length_c   1.000
_cell.angle_alpha   90.00
_cell.angle_beta   90.00
_cell.angle_gamma   90.00
#
_symmetry.space_group_name_H-M   'P 1'
#
loop_
_entity.id
_entity.type
_entity.pdbx_description
1 polymer ?
#
loop_
_entity_poly.entity_id
_entity_poly.type
_entity_poly.pdbx_seq_one_letter_code
_entity_poly.pdbx_strand_id
1 'polypeptide(L)'
;MNHYQNSRSGFAFENLSGNQTRTPLRRFQVDGASGSENAFSFDGQEVTDYRTGALNISNSIPTNLIQEVQIKTSGFEAEFGGASGGVVAVSTKGGSDRWSGEFGSQFDVAKFQAQRTIADSVFQPNALTQRIVSVQQPKDGGVNSYPTATLSGPIVKGRLWGLGSYSPQIFQATRDVRYLNSNPTTLTVNPAFPNPERYEAKNTFNFAFSRIDAQPIQNVRVFASFLWNPLAQEGLLPFAANSLGGTPSSLNIGGTTFTGAALAARQGGRINQNLFTTQGTWTPNGRTVVSVRYGRGFANQKLSSYAIPNETRFQCVGLASSIAYTNGSAGCARLFQNNTNNQGNTLDANTRNTVNADISYLVNFGGSHNFKGGYEYTRVRNTVSQGFVNTGIVALQYGRDFDFYGVGGSCAAIANCIGVGRLTRFGTEGDGTGTYNGFYLQDKWQPIRNLTLNLGVRA
;
A
#
# COMPACT_ATOMS: atom_id res chain seq x y z
N MET A 1 40.25 -27.13 -0.16
CA MET A 1 39.76 -27.91 -1.30
C MET A 1 38.26 -28.14 -1.15
N ASN A 2 37.47 -27.38 -1.89
CA ASN A 2 36.33 -27.81 -2.71
C ASN A 2 35.48 -26.58 -3.01
N HIS A 3 35.74 -26.03 -4.19
CA HIS A 3 34.89 -25.07 -4.88
C HIS A 3 33.65 -25.78 -5.40
N TYR A 4 32.47 -25.20 -5.17
CA TYR A 4 31.34 -25.33 -6.08
C TYR A 4 30.92 -23.92 -6.49
N GLN A 5 31.19 -23.59 -7.75
CA GLN A 5 30.60 -22.44 -8.43
C GLN A 5 29.13 -22.75 -8.68
N ASN A 6 28.23 -21.84 -8.31
CA ASN A 6 26.88 -21.80 -8.87
C ASN A 6 26.63 -20.39 -9.39
N SER A 7 26.22 -20.33 -10.65
CA SER A 7 26.13 -19.13 -11.47
C SER A 7 25.15 -18.11 -10.89
N ARG A 8 25.59 -16.85 -10.88
CA ARG A 8 24.82 -15.68 -10.47
C ARG A 8 23.77 -15.32 -11.52
N SER A 9 22.50 -15.36 -11.12
CA SER A 9 21.51 -14.35 -11.49
C SER A 9 21.00 -13.75 -10.18
N GLY A 10 21.25 -12.46 -9.98
CA GLY A 10 21.05 -11.77 -8.71
C GLY A 10 19.57 -11.52 -8.45
N PHE A 11 18.95 -12.36 -7.62
CA PHE A 11 17.64 -12.09 -7.04
C PHE A 11 17.83 -11.42 -5.67
N ALA A 12 17.53 -10.13 -5.57
CA ALA A 12 17.53 -9.41 -4.30
C ALA A 12 16.08 -9.18 -3.85
N PHE A 13 15.61 -9.97 -2.89
CA PHE A 13 14.41 -9.64 -2.12
C PHE A 13 14.82 -8.65 -1.02
N GLU A 14 14.84 -7.36 -1.33
CA GLU A 14 15.17 -6.36 -0.31
C GLU A 14 13.93 -5.99 0.51
N ASN A 15 13.80 -6.63 1.68
CA ASN A 15 12.88 -6.20 2.73
C ASN A 15 13.52 -5.00 3.45
N LEU A 16 13.18 -3.79 3.01
CA LEU A 16 13.47 -2.58 3.80
C LEU A 16 12.33 -2.37 4.79
N SER A 17 12.51 -2.93 6.00
CA SER A 17 11.77 -2.50 7.17
C SER A 17 12.28 -1.12 7.61
N GLY A 18 11.34 -0.22 7.90
CA GLY A 18 11.66 1.09 8.48
C GLY A 18 10.74 2.20 8.01
N ASN A 19 9.67 2.41 8.78
CA ASN A 19 9.04 3.70 9.07
C ASN A 19 9.18 4.82 8.01
N GLN A 20 8.65 4.60 6.81
CA GLN A 20 8.46 5.64 5.81
C GLN A 20 6.97 5.66 5.44
N THR A 21 6.34 6.82 5.55
CA THR A 21 5.05 7.15 4.93
C THR A 21 5.13 7.18 3.39
N ARG A 22 6.32 6.95 2.81
CA ARG A 22 6.45 6.38 1.47
C ARG A 22 6.44 4.87 1.61
N THR A 23 5.40 4.24 1.09
CA THR A 23 5.33 2.81 0.81
C THR A 23 6.73 2.31 0.43
N PRO A 24 7.39 1.45 1.23
CA PRO A 24 8.53 0.71 0.73
C PRO A 24 7.96 -0.12 -0.41
N LEU A 25 8.14 0.39 -1.64
CA LEU A 25 7.87 -0.38 -2.83
C LEU A 25 8.78 -1.57 -2.70
N ARG A 26 8.22 -2.74 -2.38
CA ARG A 26 8.85 -4.02 -2.68
C ARG A 26 8.98 -4.00 -4.18
N ARG A 27 10.12 -3.49 -4.68
CA ARG A 27 10.38 -3.36 -6.10
C ARG A 27 10.73 -4.74 -6.58
N PHE A 28 9.74 -5.42 -7.12
CA PHE A 28 9.97 -6.62 -7.91
C PHE A 28 10.56 -6.16 -9.24
N GLN A 29 11.75 -6.62 -9.58
CA GLN A 29 12.38 -6.37 -10.86
C GLN A 29 12.62 -7.73 -11.50
N VAL A 30 12.09 -7.92 -12.71
CA VAL A 30 12.26 -9.13 -13.51
C VAL A 30 12.94 -8.69 -14.80
N ASP A 31 14.12 -9.26 -15.09
CA ASP A 31 14.90 -8.96 -16.29
C ASP A 31 15.13 -7.46 -16.57
N GLY A 32 15.32 -6.68 -15.50
CA GLY A 32 15.57 -5.24 -15.60
C GLY A 32 14.30 -4.37 -15.62
N ALA A 33 13.13 -4.96 -15.79
CA ALA A 33 11.85 -4.27 -15.85
C ALA A 33 11.47 -3.56 -14.53
N SER A 34 10.81 -2.41 -14.62
CA SER A 34 10.38 -1.67 -13.43
C SER A 34 9.30 -2.43 -12.65
N GLY A 35 9.11 -2.10 -11.36
CA GLY A 35 8.09 -2.75 -10.53
C GLY A 35 6.66 -2.65 -11.08
N SER A 36 6.40 -1.63 -11.91
CA SER A 36 5.14 -1.38 -12.60
C SER A 36 4.97 -2.17 -13.91
N GLU A 37 6.00 -2.83 -14.40
CA GLU A 37 6.01 -3.61 -15.64
C GLU A 37 5.72 -5.09 -15.42
N ASN A 38 5.54 -5.49 -14.15
CA ASN A 38 5.19 -6.85 -13.76
C ASN A 38 3.69 -6.98 -13.49
N ALA A 39 3.10 -8.11 -13.85
CA ALA A 39 1.73 -8.45 -13.47
C ALA A 39 1.72 -9.43 -12.29
N PHE A 40 0.90 -9.14 -11.29
CA PHE A 40 0.67 -10.01 -10.14
C PHE A 40 -0.73 -10.60 -10.21
N SER A 41 -0.86 -11.91 -10.13
CA SER A 41 -2.15 -12.59 -10.11
C SER A 41 -2.31 -13.53 -8.92
N PHE A 42 -3.53 -13.59 -8.40
CA PHE A 42 -3.96 -14.46 -7.30
C PHE A 42 -5.13 -15.31 -7.78
N ASP A 43 -4.96 -16.63 -7.78
CA ASP A 43 -5.89 -17.58 -8.43
C ASP A 43 -6.25 -17.17 -9.88
N GLY A 44 -5.29 -16.50 -10.53
CA GLY A 44 -5.41 -15.98 -11.88
C GLY A 44 -6.35 -14.78 -12.07
N GLN A 45 -6.69 -14.09 -10.98
CA GLN A 45 -7.18 -12.70 -11.01
C GLN A 45 -6.00 -11.74 -10.82
N GLU A 46 -5.85 -10.74 -11.68
CA GLU A 46 -4.82 -9.72 -11.49
C GLU A 46 -5.13 -8.85 -10.26
N VAL A 47 -4.13 -8.66 -9.40
CA VAL A 47 -4.18 -7.91 -8.13
C VAL A 47 -3.22 -6.72 -8.09
N THR A 48 -2.60 -6.42 -9.23
CA THR A 48 -1.76 -5.22 -9.41
C THR A 48 -2.58 -3.96 -9.17
N ASP A 49 -2.01 -3.02 -8.42
CA ASP A 49 -2.62 -1.72 -8.19
C ASP A 49 -2.64 -0.94 -9.51
N TYR A 50 -3.83 -0.64 -10.02
CA TYR A 50 -4.01 0.02 -11.30
C TYR A 50 -3.48 1.46 -11.33
N ARG A 51 -3.25 2.12 -10.17
CA ARG A 51 -2.69 3.48 -10.10
C ARG A 51 -1.18 3.48 -10.21
N THR A 52 -0.53 2.47 -9.63
CA THR A 52 0.93 2.45 -9.46
C THR A 52 1.62 1.37 -10.28
N GLY A 53 0.87 0.42 -10.85
CA GLY A 53 1.40 -0.78 -11.51
C GLY A 53 2.09 -1.75 -10.54
N ALA A 54 2.13 -1.46 -9.24
CA ALA A 54 2.83 -2.28 -8.26
C ALA A 54 1.86 -3.18 -7.48
N LEU A 55 2.39 -4.23 -6.84
CA LEU A 55 1.61 -5.03 -5.90
C LEU A 55 1.23 -4.18 -4.69
N ASN A 56 -0.07 -4.07 -4.40
CA ASN A 56 -0.54 -3.43 -3.19
C ASN A 56 -0.08 -4.23 -1.95
N ILE A 57 0.36 -3.54 -0.89
CA ILE A 57 0.81 -4.18 0.36
C ILE A 57 -0.26 -5.11 0.96
N SER A 58 -1.55 -4.78 0.79
CA SER A 58 -2.67 -5.63 1.24
C SER A 58 -2.82 -6.92 0.44
N ASN A 59 -2.24 -7.01 -0.77
CA ASN A 59 -2.21 -8.22 -1.59
C ASN A 59 -0.93 -9.07 -1.37
N SER A 60 -0.06 -8.68 -0.42
CA SER A 60 1.03 -9.54 0.05
C SER A 60 0.49 -10.61 1.02
N ILE A 61 -0.21 -11.59 0.46
CA ILE A 61 -0.79 -12.70 1.21
C ILE A 61 0.26 -13.54 1.98
N PRO A 62 -0.10 -14.04 3.17
CA PRO A 62 0.73 -14.96 3.95
C PRO A 62 1.12 -16.24 3.19
N THR A 63 2.36 -16.70 3.36
CA THR A 63 2.92 -17.88 2.66
C THR A 63 2.19 -19.18 2.97
N ASN A 64 1.55 -19.29 4.13
CA ASN A 64 0.76 -20.46 4.52
C ASN A 64 -0.53 -20.62 3.70
N LEU A 65 -1.03 -19.56 3.04
CA LEU A 65 -2.17 -19.62 2.11
C LEU A 65 -1.75 -20.07 0.70
N ILE A 66 -0.45 -19.99 0.41
CA ILE A 66 0.11 -20.26 -0.90
C ILE A 66 0.33 -21.76 -1.06
N GLN A 67 -0.16 -22.30 -2.17
CA GLN A 67 0.21 -23.63 -2.63
C GLN A 67 1.40 -23.56 -3.58
N GLU A 68 1.37 -22.62 -4.53
CA GLU A 68 2.40 -22.47 -5.54
C GLU A 68 2.59 -21.00 -5.91
N VAL A 69 3.85 -20.63 -6.17
CA VAL A 69 4.22 -19.36 -6.80
C VAL A 69 4.89 -19.70 -8.12
N GLN A 70 4.29 -19.26 -9.22
CA GLN A 70 4.86 -19.35 -10.55
C GLN A 70 5.40 -17.98 -10.97
N ILE A 71 6.66 -17.95 -11.39
CA ILE A 71 7.31 -16.75 -11.90
C ILE A 71 7.71 -17.02 -13.35
N LYS A 72 7.18 -16.22 -14.27
CA LYS A 72 7.52 -16.27 -15.70
C LYS A 72 8.25 -14.99 -16.08
N THR A 73 9.47 -15.11 -16.60
CA THR A 73 10.35 -13.94 -16.85
C THR A 73 10.47 -13.58 -18.33
N SER A 74 10.41 -14.56 -19.24
CA SER A 74 10.44 -14.34 -20.69
C SER A 74 9.71 -15.46 -21.45
N GLY A 75 9.32 -15.20 -22.70
CA GLY A 75 8.70 -16.20 -23.57
C GLY A 75 7.42 -16.83 -23.01
N PHE A 76 6.72 -16.10 -22.13
CA PHE A 76 5.49 -16.57 -21.52
C PHE A 76 4.34 -16.60 -22.52
N GLU A 77 3.37 -17.45 -22.23
CA GLU A 77 2.22 -17.72 -23.07
C GLU A 77 1.39 -16.45 -23.32
N ALA A 78 0.80 -16.34 -24.52
CA ALA A 78 0.01 -15.18 -24.96
C ALA A 78 -1.24 -14.93 -24.09
N GLU A 79 -1.60 -15.91 -23.24
CA GLU A 79 -2.66 -15.79 -22.25
C GLU A 79 -2.36 -14.71 -21.19
N PHE A 80 -1.09 -14.42 -20.90
CA PHE A 80 -0.72 -13.35 -19.97
C PHE A 80 -0.52 -12.05 -20.75
N GLY A 81 -1.46 -11.12 -20.58
CA GLY A 81 -1.37 -9.76 -21.13
C GLY A 81 -0.96 -8.76 -20.06
N GLY A 82 -0.55 -7.56 -20.49
CA GLY A 82 -0.35 -6.41 -19.59
C GLY A 82 0.94 -6.41 -18.77
N ALA A 83 1.80 -7.43 -18.88
CA ALA A 83 3.15 -7.43 -18.32
C ALA A 83 4.17 -7.27 -19.45
N SER A 84 5.08 -6.30 -19.35
CA SER A 84 6.24 -6.15 -20.24
C SER A 84 7.53 -6.68 -19.62
N GLY A 85 7.55 -6.88 -18.31
CA GLY A 85 8.59 -7.58 -17.56
C GLY A 85 8.18 -9.03 -17.30
N GLY A 86 7.91 -9.37 -16.03
CA GLY A 86 7.52 -10.71 -15.62
C GLY A 86 6.08 -10.85 -15.14
N VAL A 87 5.61 -12.10 -15.11
CA VAL A 87 4.32 -12.48 -14.53
C VAL A 87 4.57 -13.29 -13.26
N VAL A 88 4.00 -12.83 -12.15
CA VAL A 88 4.00 -13.57 -10.87
C VAL A 88 2.58 -14.04 -10.61
N ALA A 89 2.35 -15.35 -10.67
CA ALA A 89 1.07 -15.97 -10.41
C ALA A 89 1.13 -16.79 -9.13
N VAL A 90 0.16 -16.58 -8.26
CA VAL A 90 0.02 -17.32 -7.00
C VAL A 90 -1.24 -18.16 -7.05
N SER A 91 -1.10 -19.45 -6.74
CA SER A 91 -2.22 -20.36 -6.54
C SER A 91 -2.40 -20.64 -5.06
N THR A 92 -3.65 -20.55 -4.58
CA THR A 92 -3.99 -20.88 -3.20
C THR A 92 -4.10 -22.37 -2.97
N LYS A 93 -3.95 -22.78 -1.70
CA LYS A 93 -4.31 -24.13 -1.26
C LYS A 93 -5.80 -24.41 -1.53
N GLY A 94 -6.09 -25.56 -2.13
CA GLY A 94 -7.45 -26.07 -2.33
C GLY A 94 -7.97 -26.92 -1.17
N GLY A 95 -9.25 -27.25 -1.23
CA GLY A 95 -9.85 -28.24 -0.33
C GLY A 95 -9.29 -29.66 -0.54
N SER A 96 -9.34 -30.48 0.50
CA SER A 96 -8.81 -31.85 0.51
C SER A 96 -9.89 -32.86 0.88
N ASP A 97 -9.80 -34.08 0.35
CA ASP A 97 -10.70 -35.19 0.72
C ASP A 97 -10.42 -35.77 2.12
N ARG A 98 -9.32 -35.34 2.75
CA ARG A 98 -8.97 -35.62 4.14
C ARG A 98 -8.95 -34.32 4.92
N TRP A 99 -9.46 -34.36 6.15
CA TRP A 99 -9.34 -33.27 7.08
C TRP A 99 -7.86 -32.99 7.41
N SER A 100 -7.46 -31.74 7.28
CA SER A 100 -6.16 -31.23 7.69
C SER A 100 -6.33 -29.86 8.32
N GLY A 101 -5.50 -29.56 9.31
CA GLY A 101 -5.51 -28.27 9.98
C GLY A 101 -4.12 -27.86 10.41
N GLU A 102 -3.90 -26.56 10.47
CA GLU A 102 -2.66 -25.96 10.93
C GLU A 102 -3.03 -24.78 11.82
N PHE A 103 -2.43 -24.69 13.00
CA PHE A 103 -2.50 -23.50 13.82
C PHE A 103 -1.12 -23.17 14.37
N GLY A 104 -0.83 -21.89 14.52
CA GLY A 104 0.46 -21.44 15.01
C GLY A 104 0.49 -19.93 15.19
N SER A 105 1.57 -19.44 15.80
CA SER A 105 1.84 -18.01 15.88
C SER A 105 3.34 -17.78 15.85
N GLN A 106 3.75 -16.75 15.12
CA GLN A 106 5.12 -16.26 15.12
C GLN A 106 5.16 -14.87 15.74
N PHE A 107 6.31 -14.48 16.30
CA PHE A 107 6.49 -13.18 16.95
C PHE A 107 7.83 -12.57 16.59
N ASP A 108 7.83 -11.29 16.24
CA ASP A 108 9.06 -10.49 16.15
C ASP A 108 9.08 -9.47 17.28
N VAL A 109 9.97 -9.68 18.25
CA VAL A 109 10.12 -8.76 19.38
C VAL A 109 11.19 -7.73 19.04
N ALA A 110 10.80 -6.45 18.99
CA ALA A 110 11.69 -5.37 18.61
C ALA A 110 12.99 -5.42 19.43
N LYS A 111 12.92 -5.69 20.74
CA LYS A 111 14.09 -5.77 21.64
C LYS A 111 15.18 -6.75 21.19
N PHE A 112 14.85 -7.84 20.50
CA PHE A 112 15.83 -8.82 20.03
C PHE A 112 16.51 -8.48 18.70
N GLN A 113 16.01 -7.46 17.98
CA GLN A 113 16.60 -7.04 16.71
C GLN A 113 17.88 -6.21 16.91
N ALA A 114 18.86 -6.28 16.01
CA ALA A 114 20.03 -5.39 16.08
C ALA A 114 19.61 -3.93 15.86
N GLN A 115 20.26 -3.00 16.57
CA GLN A 115 20.00 -1.57 16.37
C GLN A 115 20.59 -1.13 15.03
N ARG A 116 19.74 -0.62 14.14
CA ARG A 116 20.17 0.09 12.94
C ARG A 116 20.19 1.59 13.26
N THR A 117 21.37 2.19 13.34
CA THR A 117 21.60 3.65 13.40
C THR A 117 22.15 4.01 12.01
N ILE A 118 21.68 5.02 11.26
CA ILE A 118 21.80 6.47 11.50
C ILE A 118 20.62 7.17 10.81
N ALA A 119 19.86 7.98 11.55
CA ALA A 119 19.01 9.01 10.96
C ALA A 119 19.62 10.35 11.34
N ASP A 120 20.32 10.99 10.40
CA ASP A 120 20.90 12.32 10.61
C ASP A 120 19.80 13.37 10.57
N SER A 121 19.61 14.07 11.69
CA SER A 121 18.76 15.26 11.75
C SER A 121 19.57 16.47 11.28
N VAL A 122 19.27 16.99 10.09
CA VAL A 122 19.94 18.18 9.54
C VAL A 122 19.38 19.44 10.21
N PHE A 123 20.27 20.31 10.69
CA PHE A 123 19.91 21.60 11.27
C PHE A 123 20.25 22.76 10.31
N GLN A 124 19.32 23.71 10.16
CA GLN A 124 19.53 24.97 9.45
C GLN A 124 19.42 26.15 10.44
N PRO A 125 20.54 26.66 10.99
CA PRO A 125 20.56 27.87 11.82
C PRO A 125 20.18 29.13 11.04
N ASN A 126 20.52 29.20 9.75
CA ASN A 126 20.34 30.36 8.86
C ASN A 126 20.60 29.95 7.39
N ALA A 127 20.25 30.82 6.43
CA ALA A 127 20.35 30.53 4.99
C ALA A 127 21.78 30.33 4.42
N LEU A 128 22.83 30.58 5.22
CA LEU A 128 24.22 30.64 4.75
C LEU A 128 25.19 29.68 5.46
N THR A 129 24.81 29.02 6.56
CA THR A 129 25.65 28.02 7.25
C THR A 129 24.83 26.78 7.59
N GLN A 130 25.10 25.65 6.93
CA GLN A 130 24.51 24.35 7.27
C GLN A 130 25.41 23.61 8.25
N ARG A 131 24.84 23.10 9.35
CA ARG A 131 25.56 22.25 10.29
C ARG A 131 24.78 20.98 10.53
N ILE A 132 25.42 19.85 10.24
CA ILE A 132 24.86 18.52 10.43
C ILE A 132 25.08 18.13 11.90
N VAL A 133 24.00 17.77 12.59
CA VAL A 133 24.08 17.23 13.95
C VAL A 133 23.44 15.85 13.95
N SER A 134 24.30 14.84 14.01
CA SER A 134 23.88 13.43 14.09
C SER A 134 23.37 13.13 15.50
N VAL A 135 22.06 13.00 15.65
CA VAL A 135 21.43 12.57 16.91
C VAL A 135 21.03 11.11 16.79
N GLN A 136 21.72 10.25 17.55
CA GLN A 136 21.37 8.84 17.63
C GLN A 136 19.93 8.70 18.13
N GLN A 137 19.11 8.00 17.32
CA GLN A 137 17.73 7.71 17.68
C GLN A 137 17.71 6.45 18.57
N PRO A 138 17.02 6.49 19.73
CA PRO A 138 16.77 5.28 20.50
C PRO A 138 15.91 4.31 19.69
N LYS A 139 16.03 3.03 20.06
CA LYS A 139 15.35 1.94 19.37
C LYS A 139 13.87 1.90 19.74
N ASP A 140 13.02 1.64 18.75
CA ASP A 140 11.61 1.40 19.00
C ASP A 140 11.36 0.09 19.75
N GLY A 141 10.30 0.09 20.55
CA GLY A 141 9.72 -1.10 21.14
C GLY A 141 8.58 -1.67 20.29
N GLY A 142 7.94 -2.71 20.82
CA GLY A 142 6.81 -3.36 20.18
C GLY A 142 7.05 -4.85 19.91
N VAL A 143 5.96 -5.53 19.59
CA VAL A 143 5.94 -6.95 19.26
C VAL A 143 5.03 -7.13 18.06
N ASN A 144 5.60 -7.62 16.96
CA ASN A 144 4.78 -8.08 15.85
C ASN A 144 4.32 -9.51 16.14
N SER A 145 3.10 -9.83 15.75
CA SER A 145 2.55 -11.17 15.87
C SER A 145 1.86 -11.62 14.59
N TYR A 146 2.01 -12.91 14.29
CA TYR A 146 1.51 -13.54 13.07
C TYR A 146 0.79 -14.84 13.43
N PRO A 147 -0.36 -14.77 14.14
CA PRO A 147 -1.16 -15.95 14.39
C PRO A 147 -1.76 -16.45 13.06
N THR A 148 -1.93 -17.76 12.96
CA THR A 148 -2.43 -18.43 11.77
C THR A 148 -3.27 -19.61 12.21
N ALA A 149 -4.42 -19.78 11.58
CA ALA A 149 -5.25 -20.96 11.69
C ALA A 149 -5.81 -21.30 10.31
N THR A 150 -5.67 -22.55 9.89
CA THR A 150 -6.20 -23.07 8.63
C THR A 150 -6.86 -24.42 8.87
N LEU A 151 -8.00 -24.65 8.24
CA LEU A 151 -8.73 -25.91 8.27
C LEU A 151 -9.19 -26.23 6.85
N SER A 152 -8.95 -27.45 6.41
CA SER A 152 -9.36 -27.97 5.10
C SER A 152 -9.94 -29.36 5.25
N GLY A 153 -10.93 -29.69 4.43
CA GLY A 153 -11.52 -31.02 4.45
C GLY A 153 -12.71 -31.18 3.50
N PRO A 154 -13.30 -32.39 3.45
CA PRO A 154 -14.47 -32.67 2.64
C PRO A 154 -15.74 -32.10 3.29
N ILE A 155 -16.53 -31.35 2.53
CA ILE A 155 -17.93 -31.04 2.86
C ILE A 155 -18.80 -32.21 2.43
N VAL A 156 -18.59 -32.70 1.19
CA VAL A 156 -19.12 -33.96 0.68
C VAL A 156 -17.95 -34.74 0.08
N LYS A 157 -17.58 -35.86 0.73
CA LYS A 157 -16.45 -36.69 0.30
C LYS A 157 -16.53 -37.03 -1.19
N GLY A 158 -15.40 -36.89 -1.88
CA GLY A 158 -15.25 -37.17 -3.30
C GLY A 158 -15.84 -36.14 -4.27
N ARG A 159 -16.56 -35.10 -3.81
CA ARG A 159 -17.24 -34.15 -4.72
C ARG A 159 -17.22 -32.69 -4.30
N LEU A 160 -17.11 -32.37 -3.02
CA LEU A 160 -17.16 -30.99 -2.51
C LEU A 160 -16.22 -30.85 -1.33
N TRP A 161 -15.25 -29.95 -1.43
CA TRP A 161 -14.22 -29.71 -0.44
C TRP A 161 -14.14 -28.24 -0.08
N GLY A 162 -13.83 -27.97 1.18
CA GLY A 162 -13.73 -26.62 1.72
C GLY A 162 -12.37 -26.37 2.35
N LEU A 163 -11.94 -25.12 2.30
CA LEU A 163 -10.81 -24.59 3.04
C LEU A 163 -11.20 -23.26 3.66
N GLY A 164 -10.88 -23.07 4.94
CA GLY A 164 -10.99 -21.81 5.66
C GLY A 164 -9.67 -21.48 6.35
N SER A 165 -9.26 -20.22 6.31
CA SER A 165 -8.05 -19.76 6.97
C SER A 165 -8.21 -18.34 7.52
N TYR A 166 -7.57 -18.08 8.65
CA TYR A 166 -7.42 -16.74 9.19
C TYR A 166 -5.99 -16.55 9.68
N SER A 167 -5.27 -15.61 9.06
CA SER A 167 -3.83 -15.42 9.28
C SER A 167 -3.47 -13.93 9.35
N PRO A 168 -3.95 -13.17 10.36
CA PRO A 168 -3.65 -11.74 10.43
C PRO A 168 -2.17 -11.48 10.72
N GLN A 169 -1.64 -10.39 10.19
CA GLN A 169 -0.31 -9.87 10.52
C GLN A 169 -0.46 -8.58 11.31
N ILE A 170 -0.03 -8.61 12.56
CA ILE A 170 -0.19 -7.51 13.51
C ILE A 170 1.19 -6.93 13.76
N PHE A 171 1.41 -5.70 13.31
CA PHE A 171 2.64 -4.97 13.57
C PHE A 171 2.37 -3.94 14.65
N GLN A 172 3.05 -4.04 15.78
CA GLN A 172 2.95 -3.08 16.87
C GLN A 172 4.31 -2.44 17.07
N ALA A 173 4.33 -1.11 17.10
CA ALA A 173 5.53 -0.35 17.35
C ALA A 173 5.24 0.74 18.39
N THR A 174 6.18 0.91 19.29
CA THR A 174 6.12 1.92 20.36
C THR A 174 7.37 2.78 20.31
N ARG A 175 7.23 4.09 20.39
CA ARG A 175 8.35 5.03 20.35
C ARG A 175 8.23 6.03 21.49
N ASP A 176 9.25 6.10 22.32
CA ASP A 176 9.38 7.16 23.32
C ASP A 176 10.05 8.36 22.67
N VAL A 177 9.30 9.45 22.53
CA VAL A 177 9.77 10.69 21.89
C VAL A 177 10.21 11.68 22.94
N ARG A 178 11.45 12.14 22.84
CA ARG A 178 12.02 13.22 23.65
C ARG A 178 12.12 14.49 22.81
N TYR A 179 11.60 15.59 23.35
CA TYR A 179 11.67 16.91 22.74
C TYR A 179 12.93 17.63 23.20
N LEU A 180 13.75 18.03 22.25
CA LEU A 180 15.00 18.76 22.46
C LEU A 180 14.83 20.19 21.96
N ASN A 181 15.66 21.10 22.47
CA ASN A 181 15.73 22.45 21.94
C ASN A 181 16.24 22.46 20.47
N SER A 182 16.11 23.61 19.82
CA SER A 182 16.60 23.83 18.46
C SER A 182 18.06 24.31 18.41
N ASN A 183 18.82 24.27 19.52
CA ASN A 183 20.19 24.80 19.52
C ASN A 183 21.21 23.67 19.19
N PRO A 184 21.89 23.72 18.03
CA PRO A 184 22.81 22.67 17.61
C PRO A 184 24.08 22.58 18.45
N THR A 185 24.45 23.62 19.21
CA THR A 185 25.63 23.59 20.10
C THR A 185 25.32 23.06 21.49
N THR A 186 24.08 23.12 21.93
CA THR A 186 23.67 22.76 23.29
C THR A 186 22.33 22.04 23.23
N LEU A 187 22.30 20.81 22.70
CA LEU A 187 21.09 19.99 22.69
C LEU A 187 20.68 19.67 24.14
N THR A 188 19.64 20.34 24.62
CA THR A 188 19.05 20.10 25.94
C THR A 188 17.59 19.72 25.79
N VAL A 189 17.06 19.02 26.80
CA VAL A 189 15.63 18.69 26.85
C VAL A 189 14.82 19.98 26.90
N ASN A 190 13.75 20.04 26.11
CA ASN A 190 12.83 21.16 26.13
C ASN A 190 12.14 21.23 27.51
N PRO A 191 12.30 22.31 28.29
CA PRO A 191 11.74 22.41 29.63
C PRO A 191 10.20 22.36 29.66
N ALA A 192 9.52 22.69 28.56
CA ALA A 192 8.07 22.55 28.45
C ALA A 192 7.61 21.08 28.35
N PHE A 193 8.52 20.18 27.95
CA PHE A 193 8.25 18.74 27.77
C PHE A 193 9.42 17.92 28.35
N PRO A 194 9.60 17.92 29.68
CA PRO A 194 10.78 17.35 30.34
C PRO A 194 10.84 15.81 30.27
N ASN A 195 9.67 15.17 30.14
CA ASN A 195 9.54 13.72 30.11
C ASN A 195 9.33 13.23 28.67
N PRO A 196 9.92 12.08 28.28
CA PRO A 196 9.58 11.43 27.02
C PRO A 196 8.09 11.10 26.95
N GLU A 197 7.50 11.29 25.78
CA GLU A 197 6.11 10.94 25.51
C GLU A 197 6.06 9.67 24.67
N ARG A 198 5.25 8.69 25.09
CA ARG A 198 5.17 7.38 24.43
C ARG A 198 4.10 7.37 23.35
N TYR A 199 4.52 7.13 22.12
CA TYR A 199 3.66 6.95 20.95
C TYR A 199 3.51 5.48 20.63
N GLU A 200 2.30 5.09 20.23
CA GLU A 200 1.99 3.72 19.83
C GLU A 200 1.32 3.73 18.46
N ALA A 201 1.72 2.81 17.60
CA ALA A 201 1.02 2.52 16.36
C ALA A 201 0.88 1.02 16.17
N LYS A 202 -0.28 0.63 15.65
CA LYS A 202 -0.64 -0.74 15.35
C LYS A 202 -1.21 -0.82 13.94
N ASN A 203 -0.53 -1.59 13.10
CA ASN A 203 -1.04 -1.96 11.78
C ASN A 203 -1.50 -3.40 11.83
N THR A 204 -2.76 -3.65 11.48
CA THR A 204 -3.34 -5.00 11.40
C THR A 204 -3.74 -5.29 9.97
N PHE A 205 -2.98 -6.16 9.31
CA PHE A 205 -3.36 -6.75 8.04
C PHE A 205 -4.16 -8.00 8.34
N ASN A 206 -5.43 -8.03 7.95
CA ASN A 206 -6.23 -9.22 8.10
C ASN A 206 -6.07 -10.08 6.84
N PHE A 207 -6.16 -11.39 7.00
CA PHE A 207 -6.23 -12.33 5.88
C PHE A 207 -7.18 -13.46 6.27
N ALA A 208 -8.48 -13.25 6.05
CA ALA A 208 -9.47 -14.32 6.15
C ALA A 208 -9.73 -14.85 4.74
N PHE A 209 -9.46 -16.13 4.53
CA PHE A 209 -9.58 -16.79 3.24
C PHE A 209 -10.53 -17.95 3.34
N SER A 210 -11.44 -18.06 2.38
CA SER A 210 -12.34 -19.21 2.23
C SER A 210 -12.32 -19.67 0.79
N ARG A 211 -12.26 -20.98 0.57
CA ARG A 211 -12.32 -21.60 -0.75
C ARG A 211 -13.22 -22.83 -0.71
N ILE A 212 -14.01 -23.00 -1.76
CA ILE A 212 -14.83 -24.18 -2.00
C ILE A 212 -14.42 -24.73 -3.36
N ASP A 213 -14.05 -25.99 -3.42
CA ASP A 213 -13.74 -26.74 -4.63
C ASP A 213 -14.81 -27.82 -4.82
N ALA A 214 -15.32 -28.01 -6.04
CA ALA A 214 -16.31 -29.03 -6.34
C ALA A 214 -16.05 -29.72 -7.67
N GLN A 215 -16.41 -30.99 -7.73
CA GLN A 215 -16.46 -31.79 -8.95
C GLN A 215 -17.90 -32.33 -9.09
N PRO A 216 -18.85 -31.51 -9.56
CA PRO A 216 -20.26 -31.89 -9.61
C PRO A 216 -20.52 -33.10 -10.53
N ILE A 217 -19.77 -33.17 -11.62
CA ILE A 217 -19.71 -34.31 -12.55
C ILE A 217 -18.26 -34.59 -12.93
N GLN A 218 -17.97 -35.79 -13.44
CA GLN A 218 -16.59 -36.27 -13.63
C GLN A 218 -15.72 -35.35 -14.50
N ASN A 219 -16.31 -34.69 -15.49
CA ASN A 219 -15.64 -33.82 -16.44
C ASN A 219 -15.81 -32.32 -16.16
N VAL A 220 -16.35 -31.93 -15.00
CA VAL A 220 -16.48 -30.52 -14.61
C VAL A 220 -15.86 -30.32 -13.24
N ARG A 221 -14.96 -29.35 -13.13
CA ARG A 221 -14.39 -28.88 -11.88
C ARG A 221 -14.72 -27.41 -11.72
N VAL A 222 -15.15 -27.02 -10.53
CA VAL A 222 -15.42 -25.62 -10.21
C VAL A 222 -14.77 -25.26 -8.89
N PHE A 223 -14.36 -24.01 -8.73
CA PHE A 223 -14.03 -23.47 -7.43
C PHE A 223 -14.54 -22.04 -7.26
N ALA A 224 -14.73 -21.64 -6.02
CA ALA A 224 -14.94 -20.26 -5.63
C ALA A 224 -14.08 -19.95 -4.40
N SER A 225 -13.40 -18.82 -4.42
CA SER A 225 -12.60 -18.32 -3.31
C SER A 225 -12.95 -16.87 -2.97
N PHE A 226 -12.85 -16.54 -1.69
CA PHE A 226 -13.04 -15.21 -1.16
C PHE A 226 -11.93 -14.91 -0.15
N LEU A 227 -11.24 -13.80 -0.38
CA LEU A 227 -10.20 -13.26 0.50
C LEU A 227 -10.69 -11.93 1.04
N TRP A 228 -10.85 -11.84 2.35
CA TRP A 228 -11.06 -10.60 3.08
C TRP A 228 -9.73 -10.17 3.70
N ASN A 229 -9.18 -9.08 3.16
CA ASN A 229 -7.84 -8.61 3.50
C ASN A 229 -7.71 -7.11 3.78
N PRO A 230 -8.52 -6.53 4.69
CA PRO A 230 -8.36 -5.13 5.06
C PRO A 230 -7.10 -4.88 5.88
N LEU A 231 -6.58 -3.65 5.74
CA LEU A 231 -5.54 -3.08 6.59
C LEU A 231 -6.17 -2.05 7.52
N ALA A 232 -6.03 -2.20 8.82
CA ALA A 232 -6.35 -1.18 9.81
C ALA A 232 -5.07 -0.58 10.39
N GLN A 233 -4.99 0.74 10.44
CA GLN A 233 -3.92 1.50 11.09
C GLN A 233 -4.53 2.29 12.25
N GLU A 234 -4.06 1.99 13.45
CA GLU A 234 -4.42 2.65 14.69
C GLU A 234 -3.17 3.33 15.24
N GLY A 235 -3.23 4.63 15.50
CA GLY A 235 -2.06 5.37 15.96
C GLY A 235 -1.10 5.76 14.84
N LEU A 236 -0.28 6.76 15.12
CA LEU A 236 0.82 7.20 14.27
C LEU A 236 2.11 7.32 15.08
N LEU A 237 3.25 7.00 14.46
CA LEU A 237 4.56 7.21 15.05
C LEU A 237 5.20 8.49 14.48
N PRO A 238 5.64 9.44 15.34
CA PRO A 238 6.41 10.60 14.91
C PRO A 238 7.70 10.16 14.22
N PHE A 239 8.17 10.88 13.22
CA PHE A 239 9.34 10.47 12.41
C PHE A 239 10.58 10.12 13.24
N ALA A 240 10.88 10.93 14.27
CA ALA A 240 12.07 10.78 15.12
C ALA A 240 11.68 10.59 16.59
N ALA A 241 12.47 9.80 17.31
CA ALA A 241 12.38 9.63 18.75
C ALA A 241 13.07 10.78 19.50
N ASN A 242 14.05 11.44 18.91
CA ASN A 242 14.58 12.72 19.40
C ASN A 242 14.11 13.84 18.45
N SER A 243 13.13 14.63 18.89
CA SER A 243 12.55 15.72 18.12
C SER A 243 13.25 17.05 18.41
N LEU A 244 13.93 17.63 17.41
CA LEU A 244 14.68 18.88 17.55
C LEU A 244 13.79 20.10 17.36
N GLY A 245 13.75 20.99 18.35
CA GLY A 245 12.92 22.21 18.31
C GLY A 245 11.42 21.95 18.20
N GLY A 246 10.99 20.69 18.32
CA GLY A 246 9.61 20.27 18.16
C GLY A 246 8.82 20.49 19.43
N THR A 247 7.54 20.81 19.25
CA THR A 247 6.50 20.63 20.26
C THR A 247 5.57 19.51 19.78
N PRO A 248 4.89 18.78 20.68
CA PRO A 248 3.86 17.83 20.28
C PRO A 248 2.82 18.53 19.40
N SER A 249 2.35 17.84 18.36
CA SER A 249 1.23 18.33 17.54
C SER A 249 -0.03 18.42 18.41
N SER A 250 -0.89 19.38 18.14
CA SER A 250 -2.16 19.55 18.86
C SER A 250 -3.32 19.69 17.90
N LEU A 251 -4.50 19.25 18.36
CA LEU A 251 -5.75 19.41 17.64
C LEU A 251 -6.93 19.47 18.59
N ASN A 252 -7.85 20.42 18.37
CA ASN A 252 -9.14 20.45 19.05
C ASN A 252 -10.18 19.61 18.31
N ILE A 253 -10.83 18.69 19.01
CA ILE A 253 -11.91 17.84 18.49
C ILE A 253 -13.09 17.97 19.46
N GLY A 254 -14.19 18.57 19.00
CA GLY A 254 -15.41 18.72 19.79
C GLY A 254 -15.20 19.51 21.10
N GLY A 255 -14.35 20.53 21.08
CA GLY A 255 -14.03 21.36 22.26
C GLY A 255 -12.89 20.81 23.12
N THR A 256 -12.44 19.57 22.89
CA THR A 256 -11.31 18.97 23.63
C THR A 256 -10.02 19.03 22.83
N THR A 257 -8.97 19.61 23.39
CA THR A 257 -7.64 19.64 22.75
C THR A 257 -6.84 18.38 23.07
N PHE A 258 -6.52 17.60 22.05
CA PHE A 258 -5.61 16.47 22.12
C PHE A 258 -4.22 16.89 21.64
N THR A 259 -3.19 16.46 22.35
CA THR A 259 -1.79 16.77 22.01
C THR A 259 -0.96 15.50 21.93
N GLY A 260 0.09 15.53 21.13
CA GLY A 260 1.13 14.51 21.09
C GLY A 260 0.60 13.09 20.89
N ALA A 261 0.95 12.20 21.80
CA ALA A 261 0.56 10.80 21.77
C ALA A 261 -0.95 10.61 21.88
N ALA A 262 -1.65 11.47 22.63
CA ALA A 262 -3.10 11.41 22.76
C ALA A 262 -3.81 11.74 21.44
N LEU A 263 -3.27 12.68 20.66
CA LEU A 263 -3.74 12.96 19.31
C LEU A 263 -3.37 11.81 18.36
N ALA A 264 -2.10 11.40 18.37
CA ALA A 264 -1.59 10.36 17.47
C ALA A 264 -2.39 9.05 17.61
N ALA A 265 -2.75 8.65 18.84
CA ALA A 265 -3.55 7.45 19.11
C ALA A 265 -4.95 7.47 18.47
N ARG A 266 -5.48 8.64 18.11
CA ARG A 266 -6.78 8.80 17.42
C ARG A 266 -6.63 8.89 15.91
N GLN A 267 -5.41 9.11 15.42
CA GLN A 267 -5.10 9.18 14.00
C GLN A 267 -4.83 7.78 13.45
N GLY A 268 -4.88 7.68 12.13
CA GLY A 268 -4.75 6.41 11.41
C GLY A 268 -5.78 6.30 10.29
N GLY A 269 -6.27 5.11 10.04
CA GLY A 269 -7.26 4.87 9.00
C GLY A 269 -7.44 3.40 8.67
N ARG A 270 -8.16 3.11 7.59
CA ARG A 270 -8.42 1.73 7.15
C ARG A 270 -8.48 1.62 5.64
N ILE A 271 -7.89 0.56 5.10
CA ILE A 271 -8.16 0.09 3.75
C ILE A 271 -9.13 -1.08 3.87
N ASN A 272 -10.34 -0.92 3.34
CA ASN A 272 -11.27 -2.05 3.22
C ASN A 272 -11.00 -2.75 1.89
N GLN A 273 -10.66 -4.03 1.93
CA GLN A 273 -10.28 -4.77 0.73
C GLN A 273 -10.82 -6.20 0.75
N ASN A 274 -11.20 -6.68 -0.43
CA ASN A 274 -11.51 -8.09 -0.67
C ASN A 274 -11.25 -8.49 -2.12
N LEU A 275 -11.11 -9.79 -2.31
CA LEU A 275 -10.97 -10.43 -3.60
C LEU A 275 -11.88 -11.66 -3.65
N PHE A 276 -12.72 -11.73 -4.68
CA PHE A 276 -13.51 -12.91 -5.00
C PHE A 276 -13.03 -13.48 -6.33
N THR A 277 -12.84 -14.79 -6.41
CA THR A 277 -12.48 -15.47 -7.65
C THR A 277 -13.28 -16.75 -7.79
N THR A 278 -13.77 -17.05 -8.98
CA THR A 278 -14.40 -18.34 -9.29
C THR A 278 -13.98 -18.80 -10.67
N GLN A 279 -13.82 -20.11 -10.84
CA GLN A 279 -13.49 -20.71 -12.11
C GLN A 279 -14.26 -22.02 -12.29
N GLY A 280 -14.74 -22.26 -13.51
CA GLY A 280 -15.21 -23.56 -13.95
C GLY A 280 -14.34 -24.07 -15.09
N THR A 281 -13.97 -25.35 -15.03
CA THR A 281 -13.25 -26.06 -16.07
C THR A 281 -14.05 -27.28 -16.50
N TRP A 282 -14.31 -27.40 -17.79
CA TRP A 282 -15.03 -28.50 -18.41
C TRP A 282 -14.13 -29.24 -19.41
N THR A 283 -14.06 -30.56 -19.29
CA THR A 283 -13.28 -31.44 -20.17
C THR A 283 -14.21 -32.37 -20.94
N PRO A 284 -14.90 -31.90 -22.00
CA PRO A 284 -15.93 -32.69 -22.68
C PRO A 284 -15.44 -34.04 -23.20
N ASN A 285 -14.17 -34.09 -23.60
CA ASN A 285 -13.49 -35.27 -24.12
C ASN A 285 -12.01 -35.21 -23.73
N GLY A 286 -11.24 -36.26 -24.06
CA GLY A 286 -9.81 -36.34 -23.73
C GLY A 286 -8.88 -35.38 -24.49
N ARG A 287 -9.42 -34.49 -25.34
CA ARG A 287 -8.63 -33.54 -26.17
C ARG A 287 -8.98 -32.09 -25.93
N THR A 288 -10.09 -31.80 -25.23
CA THR A 288 -10.63 -30.45 -25.14
C THR A 288 -10.79 -30.05 -23.69
N VAL A 289 -10.31 -28.86 -23.34
CA VAL A 289 -10.48 -28.25 -22.02
C VAL A 289 -11.02 -26.84 -22.23
N VAL A 290 -12.16 -26.54 -21.63
CA VAL A 290 -12.76 -25.20 -21.62
C VAL A 290 -12.69 -24.67 -20.19
N SER A 291 -12.20 -23.44 -20.02
CA SER A 291 -12.16 -22.78 -18.72
C SER A 291 -12.83 -21.41 -18.80
N VAL A 292 -13.63 -21.08 -17.79
CA VAL A 292 -14.19 -19.74 -17.59
C VAL A 292 -13.89 -19.32 -16.17
N ARG A 293 -13.29 -18.14 -16.01
CA ARG A 293 -12.95 -17.54 -14.71
C ARG A 293 -13.58 -16.16 -14.62
N TYR A 294 -14.11 -15.86 -13.44
CA TYR A 294 -14.51 -14.52 -13.05
C TYR A 294 -13.78 -14.13 -11.77
N GLY A 295 -13.29 -12.90 -11.69
CA GLY A 295 -12.76 -12.35 -10.46
C GLY A 295 -13.18 -10.91 -10.25
N ARG A 296 -13.32 -10.54 -8.98
CA ARG A 296 -13.68 -9.21 -8.52
C ARG A 296 -12.78 -8.80 -7.36
N GLY A 297 -11.96 -7.79 -7.60
CA GLY A 297 -11.21 -7.07 -6.56
C GLY A 297 -11.93 -5.78 -6.16
N PHE A 298 -11.92 -5.47 -4.88
CA PHE A 298 -12.40 -4.19 -4.35
C PHE A 298 -11.41 -3.68 -3.30
N ALA A 299 -11.03 -2.40 -3.36
CA ALA A 299 -10.32 -1.74 -2.29
C ALA A 299 -10.83 -0.30 -2.10
N ASN A 300 -10.98 0.12 -0.84
CA ASN A 300 -11.30 1.50 -0.46
C ASN A 300 -10.18 2.05 0.42
N GLN A 301 -9.34 2.91 -0.15
CA GLN A 301 -8.11 3.42 0.44
C GLN A 301 -8.41 4.62 1.34
N LYS A 302 -8.66 4.40 2.63
CA LYS A 302 -8.87 5.46 3.63
C LYS A 302 -7.83 5.42 4.74
N LEU A 303 -6.56 5.24 4.39
CA LEU A 303 -5.48 5.48 5.35
C LEU A 303 -5.35 6.97 5.63
N SER A 304 -4.84 7.31 6.82
CA SER A 304 -4.66 8.70 7.24
C SER A 304 -5.94 9.53 7.09
N SER A 305 -7.08 9.00 7.51
CA SER A 305 -8.38 9.68 7.43
C SER A 305 -9.07 9.82 8.79
N TYR A 306 -8.50 9.25 9.86
CA TYR A 306 -9.06 9.33 11.21
C TYR A 306 -8.51 10.53 11.97
N ALA A 307 -9.38 11.14 12.79
CA ALA A 307 -9.09 12.34 13.57
C ALA A 307 -8.47 13.47 12.73
N ILE A 308 -8.98 13.66 11.51
CA ILE A 308 -8.67 14.81 10.67
C ILE A 308 -9.75 15.88 10.85
N PRO A 309 -9.36 17.13 11.16
CA PRO A 309 -10.26 18.27 11.24
C PRO A 309 -10.96 18.52 9.91
N ASN A 310 -12.28 18.65 9.97
CA ASN A 310 -13.09 19.12 8.85
C ASN A 310 -13.36 20.63 8.97
N GLU A 311 -12.29 21.42 9.06
CA GLU A 311 -12.35 22.88 9.17
C GLU A 311 -11.28 23.54 8.30
N THR A 312 -11.46 24.84 8.04
CA THR A 312 -10.46 25.65 7.32
C THR A 312 -9.18 25.69 8.14
N ARG A 313 -8.04 25.36 7.52
CA ARG A 313 -6.73 25.46 8.16
C ARG A 313 -6.19 26.87 7.95
N PHE A 314 -6.02 27.60 9.04
CA PHE A 314 -5.36 28.91 9.04
C PHE A 314 -3.89 28.72 9.34
N GLN A 315 -3.03 29.36 8.54
CA GLN A 315 -1.59 29.38 8.72
C GLN A 315 -1.10 30.82 8.66
N CYS A 316 -0.31 31.23 9.63
CA CYS A 316 0.34 32.53 9.61
C CYS A 316 1.82 32.36 9.31
N VAL A 317 2.18 32.90 8.16
CA VAL A 317 3.55 32.97 7.66
C VAL A 317 3.85 34.42 7.35
N GLY A 318 5.12 34.81 7.35
CA GLY A 318 5.43 36.21 7.15
C GLY A 318 6.91 36.49 7.15
N LEU A 319 7.26 37.69 6.72
CA LEU A 319 8.62 38.19 6.83
C LEU A 319 8.94 38.43 8.32
N ALA A 320 10.11 37.97 8.77
CA ALA A 320 10.55 38.23 10.14
C ALA A 320 10.70 39.73 10.43
N SER A 321 10.87 40.57 9.40
CA SER A 321 10.90 42.03 9.49
C SER A 321 9.52 42.68 9.65
N SER A 322 8.43 41.92 9.52
CA SER A 322 7.07 42.45 9.72
C SER A 322 6.79 42.72 11.19
N ILE A 323 6.46 43.97 11.51
CA ILE A 323 6.04 44.37 12.87
C ILE A 323 4.74 43.66 13.25
N ALA A 324 3.76 43.60 12.34
CA ALA A 324 2.48 42.92 12.55
C ALA A 324 2.65 41.43 12.85
N TYR A 325 3.58 40.75 12.16
CA TYR A 325 3.87 39.32 12.39
C TYR A 325 4.55 39.07 13.73
N THR A 326 5.49 39.95 14.09
CA THR A 326 6.24 39.85 15.35
C THR A 326 5.34 40.10 16.55
N ASN A 327 4.40 41.05 16.43
CA ASN A 327 3.45 41.40 17.48
C ASN A 327 2.23 40.47 17.57
N GLY A 328 2.09 39.49 16.67
CA GLY A 328 0.95 38.59 16.68
C GLY A 328 -0.39 39.24 16.33
N SER A 329 -0.37 40.29 15.51
CA SER A 329 -1.55 41.10 15.17
C SER A 329 -2.65 40.25 14.52
N ALA A 330 -3.92 40.58 14.77
CA ALA A 330 -5.10 39.78 14.37
C ALA A 330 -5.12 38.35 14.93
N GLY A 331 -4.56 38.16 16.12
CA GLY A 331 -4.62 36.89 16.85
C GLY A 331 -3.68 35.81 16.31
N CYS A 332 -2.66 36.19 15.53
CA CYS A 332 -1.80 35.24 14.83
C CYS A 332 -0.32 35.36 15.17
N ALA A 333 0.14 34.54 16.13
CA ALA A 333 1.54 34.45 16.51
C ALA A 333 2.42 33.85 15.39
N ARG A 334 3.74 34.06 15.48
CA ARG A 334 4.70 33.50 14.52
C ARG A 334 4.54 31.97 14.42
N LEU A 335 4.46 31.46 13.18
CA LEU A 335 4.26 30.04 12.86
C LEU A 335 2.94 29.45 13.38
N PHE A 336 1.97 30.28 13.75
CA PHE A 336 0.67 29.81 14.19
C PHE A 336 -0.03 29.00 13.10
N GLN A 337 -0.62 27.88 13.50
CA GLN A 337 -1.58 27.12 12.72
C GLN A 337 -2.65 26.57 13.67
N ASN A 338 -3.93 26.64 13.28
CA ASN A 338 -5.03 26.09 14.09
C ASN A 338 -5.07 24.55 14.07
N ASN A 339 -4.58 23.94 12.99
CA ASN A 339 -4.39 22.50 12.88
C ASN A 339 -3.20 22.15 11.96
N THR A 340 -2.70 20.93 12.12
CA THR A 340 -1.50 20.43 11.40
C THR A 340 -1.84 19.79 10.05
N ASN A 341 -3.08 19.34 9.87
CA ASN A 341 -3.59 18.72 8.66
C ASN A 341 -5.11 18.90 8.60
N ASN A 342 -5.67 19.16 7.43
CA ASN A 342 -7.11 19.13 7.15
C ASN A 342 -7.42 18.46 5.80
N GLN A 343 -6.46 17.70 5.27
CA GLN A 343 -6.61 16.93 4.05
C GLN A 343 -7.40 15.66 4.35
N GLY A 344 -8.70 15.70 4.09
CA GLY A 344 -9.59 14.56 4.28
C GLY A 344 -9.52 13.58 3.11
N ASN A 345 -9.77 12.31 3.39
CA ASN A 345 -10.08 11.31 2.37
C ASN A 345 -11.43 10.67 2.71
N THR A 346 -12.47 11.14 2.02
CA THR A 346 -13.85 10.69 2.24
C THR A 346 -14.14 9.41 1.46
N LEU A 347 -13.52 9.23 0.29
CA LEU A 347 -13.68 8.06 -0.57
C LEU A 347 -12.48 7.92 -1.51
N ASP A 348 -11.89 6.74 -1.61
CA ASP A 348 -10.99 6.36 -2.72
C ASP A 348 -11.20 4.87 -2.98
N ALA A 349 -12.29 4.57 -3.69
CA ALA A 349 -12.80 3.22 -3.88
C ALA A 349 -12.57 2.74 -5.30
N ASN A 350 -11.81 1.66 -5.42
CA ASN A 350 -11.55 0.97 -6.66
C ASN A 350 -12.24 -0.38 -6.74
N THR A 351 -12.62 -0.75 -7.96
CA THR A 351 -13.12 -2.08 -8.30
C THR A 351 -12.47 -2.55 -9.59
N ARG A 352 -12.11 -3.83 -9.64
CA ARG A 352 -11.65 -4.52 -10.85
C ARG A 352 -12.49 -5.77 -11.02
N ASN A 353 -13.16 -5.91 -12.15
CA ASN A 353 -13.91 -7.11 -12.51
C ASN A 353 -13.28 -7.68 -13.78
N THR A 354 -12.86 -8.94 -13.75
CA THR A 354 -12.26 -9.61 -14.90
C THR A 354 -13.02 -10.90 -15.20
N VAL A 355 -13.31 -11.12 -16.47
CA VAL A 355 -13.84 -12.37 -17.01
C VAL A 355 -12.81 -12.89 -18.01
N ASN A 356 -12.37 -14.12 -17.82
CA ASN A 356 -11.49 -14.84 -18.72
C ASN A 356 -12.20 -16.10 -19.20
N ALA A 357 -12.22 -16.34 -20.50
CA ALA A 357 -12.73 -17.57 -21.09
C ALA A 357 -11.72 -18.11 -22.08
N ASP A 358 -11.34 -19.38 -21.96
CA ASP A 358 -10.37 -20.01 -22.83
C ASP A 358 -10.74 -21.46 -23.17
N ILE A 359 -10.30 -21.89 -24.35
CA ILE A 359 -10.41 -23.25 -24.84
C ILE A 359 -9.03 -23.75 -25.25
N SER A 360 -8.67 -24.95 -24.80
CA SER A 360 -7.48 -25.69 -25.21
C SER A 360 -7.89 -26.95 -25.96
N TYR A 361 -7.23 -27.22 -27.10
CA TYR A 361 -7.49 -28.37 -27.97
C TYR A 361 -6.18 -29.08 -28.33
N LEU A 362 -6.08 -30.35 -27.95
CA LEU A 362 -4.92 -31.19 -28.19
C LEU A 362 -5.12 -32.06 -29.44
N VAL A 363 -4.19 -31.99 -30.38
CA VAL A 363 -4.21 -32.79 -31.61
C VAL A 363 -2.80 -33.25 -31.96
N ASN A 364 -2.70 -34.39 -32.64
CA ASN A 364 -1.43 -34.87 -33.17
C ASN A 364 -1.49 -34.82 -34.69
N PHE A 365 -0.72 -33.91 -35.29
CA PHE A 365 -0.61 -33.73 -36.73
C PHE A 365 0.78 -33.15 -37.03
N GLY A 366 1.68 -33.94 -37.62
CA GLY A 366 3.08 -33.49 -37.80
C GLY A 366 3.80 -33.19 -36.48
N GLY A 367 3.38 -33.84 -35.39
CA GLY A 367 3.82 -33.54 -34.02
C GLY A 367 2.64 -33.33 -33.07
N SER A 368 2.92 -33.14 -31.79
CA SER A 368 1.89 -32.82 -30.80
C SER A 368 1.60 -31.31 -30.81
N HIS A 369 0.34 -30.93 -30.96
CA HIS A 369 -0.13 -29.56 -30.88
C HIS A 369 -1.05 -29.38 -29.67
N ASN A 370 -0.95 -28.22 -29.03
CA ASN A 370 -1.91 -27.74 -28.05
C ASN A 370 -2.32 -26.32 -28.45
N PHE A 371 -3.45 -26.23 -29.17
CA PHE A 371 -4.03 -24.96 -29.56
C PHE A 371 -4.82 -24.39 -28.39
N LYS A 372 -4.53 -23.16 -28.00
CA LYS A 372 -5.24 -22.43 -26.97
C LYS A 372 -5.74 -21.10 -27.51
N GLY A 373 -7.03 -20.84 -27.38
CA GLY A 373 -7.64 -19.55 -27.70
C GLY A 373 -8.39 -19.02 -26.50
N GLY A 374 -8.36 -17.70 -26.29
CA GLY A 374 -9.09 -17.11 -25.18
C GLY A 374 -9.45 -15.65 -25.37
N TYR A 375 -10.40 -15.23 -24.54
CA TYR A 375 -10.91 -13.87 -24.43
C TYR A 375 -10.86 -13.42 -22.98
N GLU A 376 -10.39 -12.19 -22.79
CA GLU A 376 -10.34 -11.49 -21.53
C GLU A 376 -11.15 -10.20 -21.63
N TYR A 377 -12.03 -9.96 -20.66
CA TYR A 377 -12.70 -8.70 -20.44
C TYR A 377 -12.41 -8.21 -19.04
N THR A 378 -11.80 -7.03 -18.91
CA THR A 378 -11.52 -6.40 -17.62
C THR A 378 -12.17 -5.02 -17.56
N ARG A 379 -12.92 -4.75 -16.50
CA ARG A 379 -13.46 -3.42 -16.18
C ARG A 379 -12.90 -2.94 -14.85
N VAL A 380 -12.19 -1.81 -14.89
CA VAL A 380 -11.68 -1.10 -13.71
C VAL A 380 -12.50 0.17 -13.51
N ARG A 381 -12.89 0.47 -12.27
CA ARG A 381 -13.52 1.73 -11.89
C ARG A 381 -12.84 2.26 -10.64
N ASN A 382 -12.57 3.56 -10.59
CA ASN A 382 -12.11 4.24 -9.38
C ASN A 382 -12.96 5.48 -9.12
N THR A 383 -13.50 5.60 -7.92
CA THR A 383 -14.22 6.79 -7.46
C THR A 383 -13.45 7.41 -6.31
N VAL A 384 -13.05 8.67 -6.45
CA VAL A 384 -12.22 9.39 -5.47
C VAL A 384 -12.87 10.69 -5.04
N SER A 385 -12.70 11.02 -3.76
CA SER A 385 -13.12 12.25 -3.10
C SER A 385 -12.17 12.48 -1.93
N GLN A 386 -11.09 13.20 -2.21
CA GLN A 386 -10.05 13.51 -1.24
C GLN A 386 -9.55 14.95 -1.40
N GLY A 387 -8.98 15.51 -0.34
CA GLY A 387 -8.43 16.85 -0.30
C GLY A 387 -9.08 17.71 0.77
N PHE A 388 -8.91 19.01 0.60
CA PHE A 388 -9.51 20.06 1.43
C PHE A 388 -10.32 21.00 0.54
N VAL A 389 -11.06 20.43 -0.42
CA VAL A 389 -11.85 21.19 -1.40
C VAL A 389 -12.91 22.05 -0.72
N ASN A 390 -13.57 21.50 0.31
CA ASN A 390 -14.63 22.19 1.05
C ASN A 390 -14.10 23.12 2.16
N THR A 391 -12.98 22.78 2.78
CA THR A 391 -12.40 23.53 3.91
C THR A 391 -11.39 24.57 3.45
N GLY A 392 -10.39 24.18 2.66
CA GLY A 392 -9.32 25.05 2.22
C GLY A 392 -8.20 25.24 3.24
N ILE A 393 -7.08 25.80 2.77
CA ILE A 393 -6.00 26.33 3.60
C ILE A 393 -5.91 27.83 3.34
N VAL A 394 -6.02 28.63 4.40
CA VAL A 394 -5.84 30.08 4.37
C VAL A 394 -4.46 30.40 4.94
N ALA A 395 -3.54 30.83 4.08
CA ALA A 395 -2.23 31.33 4.48
C ALA A 395 -2.24 32.86 4.51
N LEU A 396 -2.13 33.43 5.70
CA LEU A 396 -1.93 34.88 5.88
C LEU A 396 -0.42 35.16 5.78
N GLN A 397 -0.03 36.04 4.85
CA GLN A 397 1.36 36.36 4.54
C GLN A 397 1.74 37.77 5.04
N TYR A 398 2.21 37.83 6.28
CA TYR A 398 2.55 39.08 6.96
C TYR A 398 3.74 39.81 6.35
N GLY A 399 3.59 41.14 6.24
CA GLY A 399 4.59 42.06 5.71
C GLY A 399 4.88 41.90 4.22
N ARG A 400 4.11 41.06 3.51
CA ARG A 400 4.17 41.05 2.06
C ARG A 400 3.33 42.19 1.51
N ASP A 401 3.93 42.90 0.57
CA ASP A 401 3.29 43.97 -0.15
C ASP A 401 2.23 43.38 -1.09
N PHE A 402 1.11 44.07 -1.21
CA PHE A 402 0.11 43.76 -2.22
C PHE A 402 0.41 44.63 -3.44
N ASP A 403 0.49 44.02 -4.61
CA ASP A 403 0.49 44.73 -5.90
C ASP A 403 -0.75 44.26 -6.66
N PHE A 404 -1.77 45.12 -6.69
CA PHE A 404 -3.00 44.86 -7.41
C PHE A 404 -3.32 46.08 -8.28
N TYR A 405 -3.22 45.91 -9.60
CA TYR A 405 -3.48 46.96 -10.60
C TYR A 405 -2.75 48.30 -10.35
N GLY A 406 -1.46 48.25 -9.98
CA GLY A 406 -0.61 49.44 -9.90
C GLY A 406 -0.77 50.28 -8.63
N VAL A 407 -1.55 49.81 -7.65
CA VAL A 407 -1.59 50.38 -6.30
C VAL A 407 -0.76 49.48 -5.38
N GLY A 408 0.53 49.83 -5.25
CA GLY A 408 1.46 49.16 -4.33
C GLY A 408 1.53 49.87 -2.98
N GLY A 409 1.33 49.13 -1.88
CA GLY A 409 1.53 49.64 -0.52
C GLY A 409 2.52 48.78 0.25
N SER A 410 3.56 49.40 0.84
CA SER A 410 4.52 48.66 1.66
C SER A 410 3.95 48.30 3.02
N CYS A 411 3.90 47.00 3.32
CA CYS A 411 3.23 46.45 4.49
C CYS A 411 4.21 46.04 5.61
N ALA A 412 5.50 45.90 5.30
CA ALA A 412 6.50 45.37 6.23
C ALA A 412 6.67 46.22 7.52
N ALA A 413 6.60 47.55 7.40
CA ALA A 413 6.85 48.48 8.51
C ALA A 413 5.58 48.97 9.23
N ILE A 414 4.38 48.53 8.82
CA ILE A 414 3.12 49.01 9.39
C ILE A 414 2.63 48.02 10.46
N ALA A 415 2.44 48.50 11.69
CA ALA A 415 2.15 47.67 12.86
C ALA A 415 0.90 46.79 12.73
N ASN A 416 -0.13 47.24 12.00
CA ASN A 416 -1.40 46.52 11.82
C ASN A 416 -1.58 45.92 10.41
N CYS A 417 -0.53 45.95 9.58
CA CYS A 417 -0.62 45.47 8.21
C CYS A 417 -0.31 43.97 8.13
N ILE A 418 -1.35 43.18 7.88
CA ILE A 418 -1.29 41.70 7.78
C ILE A 418 -0.75 41.23 6.43
N GLY A 419 -0.68 42.10 5.42
CA GLY A 419 -0.20 41.76 4.08
C GLY A 419 -1.25 41.06 3.24
N VAL A 420 -0.86 40.01 2.52
CA VAL A 420 -1.73 39.29 1.57
C VAL A 420 -2.20 37.95 2.13
N GLY A 421 -3.45 37.58 1.85
CA GLY A 421 -4.01 36.27 2.16
C GLY A 421 -4.06 35.39 0.91
N ARG A 422 -3.71 34.11 1.05
CA ARG A 422 -3.89 33.09 0.01
C ARG A 422 -4.82 32.00 0.50
N LEU A 423 -5.99 31.86 -0.13
CA LEU A 423 -6.83 30.67 0.01
C LEU A 423 -6.40 29.65 -1.05
N THR A 424 -6.05 28.45 -0.60
CA THR A 424 -5.77 27.30 -1.47
C THR A 424 -6.79 26.22 -1.20
N ARG A 425 -7.45 25.74 -2.25
CA ARG A 425 -8.30 24.56 -2.24
C ARG A 425 -7.72 23.57 -3.23
N PHE A 426 -7.46 22.36 -2.76
CA PHE A 426 -6.90 21.31 -3.58
C PHE A 426 -7.54 19.99 -3.20
N GLY A 427 -7.81 19.17 -4.20
CA GLY A 427 -8.35 17.84 -4.01
C GLY A 427 -8.50 17.11 -5.32
N THR A 428 -8.90 15.85 -5.21
CA THR A 428 -9.23 15.00 -6.33
C THR A 428 -10.64 14.50 -6.10
N GLU A 429 -11.54 14.84 -7.02
CA GLU A 429 -12.92 14.39 -7.02
C GLU A 429 -13.24 13.85 -8.41
N GLY A 430 -13.84 12.67 -8.48
CA GLY A 430 -14.24 12.10 -9.76
C GLY A 430 -14.50 10.61 -9.73
N ASP A 431 -15.09 10.13 -10.81
CA ASP A 431 -15.35 8.73 -11.09
C ASP A 431 -14.78 8.37 -12.45
N GLY A 432 -13.77 7.52 -12.46
CA GLY A 432 -13.08 7.07 -13.66
C GLY A 432 -13.36 5.60 -13.93
N THR A 433 -13.65 5.27 -15.19
CA THR A 433 -13.88 3.87 -15.63
C THR A 433 -13.02 3.55 -16.84
N GLY A 434 -12.39 2.38 -16.84
CA GLY A 434 -11.65 1.84 -17.96
C GLY A 434 -12.08 0.41 -18.26
N THR A 435 -12.12 0.07 -19.54
CA THR A 435 -12.44 -1.27 -20.03
C THR A 435 -11.32 -1.77 -20.93
N TYR A 436 -10.92 -3.01 -20.73
CA TYR A 436 -9.93 -3.72 -21.54
C TYR A 436 -10.56 -4.99 -22.09
N ASN A 437 -10.29 -5.26 -23.36
CA ASN A 437 -10.64 -6.48 -24.04
C ASN A 437 -9.34 -7.05 -24.60
N GLY A 438 -9.10 -8.35 -24.42
CA GLY A 438 -7.95 -9.03 -24.96
C GLY A 438 -8.37 -10.33 -25.62
N PHE A 439 -7.88 -10.57 -26.82
CA PHE A 439 -8.03 -11.86 -27.51
C PHE A 439 -6.66 -12.46 -27.72
N TYR A 440 -6.53 -13.77 -27.53
CA TYR A 440 -5.29 -14.45 -27.87
C TYR A 440 -5.55 -15.79 -28.52
N LEU A 441 -4.61 -16.19 -29.37
CA LEU A 441 -4.50 -17.51 -29.94
C LEU A 441 -3.05 -17.96 -29.81
N GLN A 442 -2.85 -19.20 -29.40
CA GLN A 442 -1.54 -19.79 -29.19
C GLN A 442 -1.53 -21.25 -29.65
N ASP A 443 -0.40 -21.69 -30.20
CA ASP A 443 -0.07 -23.08 -30.42
C ASP A 443 1.24 -23.42 -29.72
N LYS A 444 1.20 -24.48 -28.91
CA LYS A 444 2.40 -25.17 -28.44
C LYS A 444 2.60 -26.42 -29.28
N TRP A 445 3.52 -26.32 -30.24
CA TRP A 445 3.84 -27.38 -31.20
C TRP A 445 5.14 -28.08 -30.85
N GLN A 446 5.09 -29.41 -30.74
CA GLN A 446 6.25 -30.28 -30.57
C GLN A 446 6.39 -31.20 -31.79
N PRO A 447 7.07 -30.74 -32.87
CA PRO A 447 7.26 -31.53 -34.09
C PRO A 447 8.14 -32.77 -33.86
N ILE A 448 9.16 -32.63 -33.02
CA ILE A 448 10.07 -33.70 -32.60
C ILE A 448 10.29 -33.62 -31.09
N ARG A 449 10.76 -34.70 -30.47
CA ARG A 449 10.84 -34.84 -29.00
C ARG A 449 11.61 -33.70 -28.31
N ASN A 450 12.62 -33.13 -28.97
CA ASN A 450 13.53 -32.16 -28.38
C ASN A 450 13.31 -30.71 -28.88
N LEU A 451 12.25 -30.45 -29.66
CA LEU A 451 11.92 -29.11 -30.15
C LEU A 451 10.47 -28.78 -29.76
N THR A 452 10.29 -27.71 -29.00
CA THR A 452 8.96 -27.13 -28.73
C THR A 452 8.94 -25.70 -29.23
N LEU A 453 7.95 -25.38 -30.06
CA LEU A 453 7.68 -24.06 -30.57
C LEU A 453 6.43 -23.52 -29.88
N ASN A 454 6.55 -22.37 -29.24
CA ASN A 454 5.42 -21.64 -28.66
C ASN A 454 5.13 -20.43 -29.56
N LEU A 455 4.09 -20.52 -30.37
CA LEU A 455 3.69 -19.47 -31.30
C LEU A 455 2.38 -18.88 -30.81
N GLY A 456 2.32 -17.57 -30.59
CA GLY A 456 1.10 -16.93 -30.10
C GLY A 456 0.95 -15.50 -30.60
N VAL A 457 -0.30 -15.07 -30.70
CA VAL A 457 -0.68 -13.71 -31.05
C VAL A 457 -1.71 -13.24 -30.03
N ARG A 458 -1.61 -11.98 -29.61
CA ARG A 458 -2.57 -11.31 -28.74
C ARG A 458 -2.97 -9.97 -29.34
N ALA A 459 -4.25 -9.61 -29.24
CA ALA A 459 -4.83 -8.34 -29.70
C ALA A 459 -5.65 -7.69 -28.59
#